data_AF-A0A955IU33-F1
#
_entry.id   AF-A0A955IU33-F1
#
_cell.length_a   1.000
_cell.length_b   1.000
_cell.length_c   1.000
_cell.angle_alpha   90.00
_cell.angle_beta   90.00
_cell.angle_gamma   90.00
#
_symmetry.space_group_name_H-M   'P 1'
#
loop_
_entity.id
_entity.type
_entity.pdbx_description
1 polymer ?
#
loop_
_entity_poly.entity_id
_entity_poly.type
_entity_poly.pdbx_seq_one_letter_code
_entity_poly.pdbx_strand_id
1 'polypeptide(L)'
;DTDPQMLVEDAREHGFSEASVERLVRHFRRRREYDTLVETLVRLVDEVPDERVKAELLWRAAKTCDAETGDVVRAGALIQRLLTFAPRHYRAHLRLADHYRDLQDWEKTTQHLEAAARLIHDKSDRAGVYRDLGEIYETHLGRRSLALESYLVSFICRSDDVRTFKRLEALYESMGRYRDLVGSYDIAIQHARQTPGESELDLEDLLFQKARIEFQHLNDPTRASETLLAAIELNPREIHYVDLMVTALARHVGKEPVRRALEMHIAALPDPERATARQRPDWSAYLGA
;
A
#
# COMPACT_ATOMS: atom_id res chain seq x y z
N ASP A 1 27.79 0.17 40.01
CA ASP A 1 26.61 -0.59 39.57
C ASP A 1 25.48 -0.42 40.56
N THR A 2 24.35 0.10 40.11
CA THR A 2 23.12 0.15 40.91
C THR A 2 22.52 -1.26 40.95
N ASP A 3 22.16 -1.75 42.13
CA ASP A 3 21.52 -3.06 42.30
C ASP A 3 20.17 -3.11 41.54
N PRO A 4 19.91 -4.13 40.70
CA PRO A 4 18.62 -4.29 40.03
C PRO A 4 17.43 -4.35 41.00
N GLN A 5 17.61 -4.86 42.22
CA GLN A 5 16.55 -4.82 43.24
C GLN A 5 16.22 -3.39 43.66
N MET A 6 17.23 -2.53 43.87
CA MET A 6 16.99 -1.11 44.17
C MET A 6 16.32 -0.38 43.01
N LEU A 7 16.60 -0.75 41.75
CA LEU A 7 15.90 -0.15 40.61
C LEU A 7 14.42 -0.56 40.56
N VAL A 8 14.10 -1.78 40.99
CA VAL A 8 12.72 -2.27 41.11
C VAL A 8 12.01 -1.59 42.28
N GLU A 9 12.66 -1.48 43.43
CA GLU A 9 12.12 -0.79 44.61
C GLU A 9 11.87 0.69 44.34
N ASP A 10 12.82 1.39 43.70
CA ASP A 10 12.65 2.78 43.29
C ASP A 10 11.45 2.96 42.34
N ALA A 11 11.24 2.02 41.41
CA ALA A 11 10.08 2.02 40.53
C ALA A 11 8.76 1.73 41.28
N ARG A 12 8.80 0.94 42.36
CA ARG A 12 7.63 0.71 43.23
C ARG A 12 7.29 1.95 44.04
N GLU A 13 8.30 2.64 44.59
CA GLU A 13 8.12 3.81 45.44
C GLU A 13 7.68 5.05 44.66
N HIS A 14 8.26 5.28 43.48
CA HIS A 14 8.04 6.49 42.68
C HIS A 14 7.09 6.28 41.49
N GLY A 15 6.60 5.06 41.31
CA GLY A 15 5.73 4.65 40.21
C GLY A 15 6.49 4.13 38.98
N PHE A 16 5.85 3.19 38.29
CA PHE A 16 6.35 2.58 37.07
C PHE A 16 6.13 3.51 35.87
N SER A 17 6.96 4.54 35.78
CA SER A 17 7.07 5.39 34.60
C SER A 17 7.84 4.71 33.47
N GLU A 18 7.67 5.21 32.25
CA GLU A 18 8.44 4.77 31.08
C GLU A 18 9.96 4.82 31.34
N ALA A 19 10.41 5.85 32.06
CA ALA A 19 11.80 6.09 32.42
C ALA A 19 12.34 5.10 33.46
N SER A 20 11.55 4.73 34.48
CA SER A 20 11.98 3.76 35.50
C SER A 20 12.10 2.36 34.92
N VAL A 21 11.14 1.96 34.08
CA VAL A 21 11.21 0.69 33.35
C VAL A 21 12.38 0.69 32.35
N GLU A 22 12.73 1.85 31.76
CA GLU A 22 13.82 1.94 30.77
C GLU A 22 15.20 1.83 31.44
N ARG A 23 15.32 2.38 32.65
CA ARG A 23 16.51 2.16 33.50
C ARG A 23 16.71 0.68 33.82
N LEU A 24 15.65 -0.04 34.17
CA LEU A 24 15.70 -1.49 34.42
C LEU A 24 16.16 -2.23 33.16
N VAL A 25 15.50 -2.01 32.01
CA VAL A 25 15.87 -2.64 30.74
C VAL A 25 17.34 -2.39 30.40
N ARG A 26 17.80 -1.13 30.51
CA ARG A 26 19.18 -0.75 30.21
C ARG A 26 20.18 -1.42 31.15
N HIS A 27 19.86 -1.57 32.43
CA HIS A 27 20.73 -2.25 33.40
C HIS A 27 20.99 -3.70 32.99
N PHE A 28 19.92 -4.47 32.79
CA PHE A 28 20.04 -5.89 32.43
C PHE A 28 20.65 -6.10 31.05
N ARG A 29 20.32 -5.25 30.06
CA ARG A 29 20.91 -5.32 28.71
C ARG A 29 22.43 -5.15 28.70
N ARG A 30 22.99 -4.25 29.52
CA ARG A 30 24.45 -4.07 29.62
C ARG A 30 25.16 -5.32 30.13
N ARG A 31 24.48 -6.10 30.96
CA ARG A 31 24.99 -7.34 31.56
C ARG A 31 24.65 -8.58 30.74
N ARG A 32 23.88 -8.43 29.65
CA ARG A 32 23.33 -9.51 28.83
C ARG A 32 22.48 -10.51 29.61
N GLU A 33 21.84 -10.04 30.68
CA GLU A 33 20.98 -10.83 31.56
C GLU A 33 19.52 -10.75 31.06
N TYR A 34 19.27 -11.26 29.85
CA TYR A 34 18.00 -11.06 29.15
C TYR A 34 16.86 -11.90 29.73
N ASP A 35 17.10 -13.15 30.10
CA ASP A 35 16.08 -14.01 30.71
C ASP A 35 15.62 -13.46 32.06
N THR A 36 16.57 -13.03 32.90
CA THR A 36 16.30 -12.38 34.19
C THR A 36 15.51 -11.09 34.02
N LEU A 37 15.80 -10.30 32.97
CA LEU A 37 15.02 -9.11 32.65
C LEU A 37 13.57 -9.47 32.34
N VAL A 38 13.35 -10.45 31.46
CA VAL A 38 12.00 -10.90 31.08
C VAL A 38 11.23 -11.41 32.30
N GLU A 39 11.85 -12.26 33.13
CA GLU A 39 11.24 -12.77 34.35
C GLU A 39 10.90 -11.65 35.34
N THR A 40 11.80 -10.68 35.51
CA THR A 40 11.57 -9.53 36.38
C THR A 40 10.39 -8.70 35.88
N LEU A 41 10.37 -8.36 34.60
CA LEU A 41 9.27 -7.58 34.01
C LEU A 41 7.93 -8.33 34.12
N VAL A 42 7.91 -9.64 33.87
CA VAL A 42 6.71 -10.47 33.97
C VAL A 42 6.18 -10.55 35.39
N ARG A 43 7.07 -10.70 36.39
CA ARG A 43 6.68 -10.69 37.81
C ARG A 43 6.03 -9.36 38.21
N LEU A 44 6.57 -8.24 37.73
CA LEU A 44 6.06 -6.90 38.04
C LEU A 44 4.64 -6.66 37.50
N VAL A 45 4.22 -7.37 36.44
CA VAL A 45 2.86 -7.23 35.88
C VAL A 45 1.78 -7.56 36.91
N ASP A 46 2.03 -8.52 37.81
CA ASP A 46 1.06 -8.93 38.83
C ASP A 46 1.05 -8.01 40.06
N GLU A 47 2.09 -7.20 40.24
CA GLU A 47 2.23 -6.25 41.35
C GLU A 47 1.64 -4.87 41.01
N VAL A 48 1.62 -4.51 39.73
CA VAL A 48 1.17 -3.19 39.27
C VAL A 48 -0.35 -3.18 39.07
N PRO A 49 -1.10 -2.19 39.59
CA PRO A 49 -2.54 -2.11 39.34
C PRO A 49 -2.90 -1.54 37.96
N ASP A 50 -2.12 -0.59 37.45
CA ASP A 50 -2.40 0.12 36.18
C ASP A 50 -2.19 -0.78 34.95
N GLU A 51 -3.27 -1.04 34.22
CA GLU A 51 -3.27 -1.84 33.00
C GLU A 51 -2.37 -1.29 31.88
N ARG A 52 -2.19 0.03 31.81
CA ARG A 52 -1.28 0.66 30.83
C ARG A 52 0.17 0.29 31.11
N VAL A 53 0.54 0.30 32.39
CA VAL A 53 1.87 -0.11 32.82
C VAL A 53 2.06 -1.61 32.64
N LYS A 54 1.05 -2.43 32.96
CA LYS A 54 1.07 -3.88 32.67
C LYS A 54 1.37 -4.15 31.20
N ALA A 55 0.67 -3.45 30.30
CA ALA A 55 0.87 -3.58 28.87
C ALA A 55 2.30 -3.17 28.45
N GLU A 56 2.84 -2.07 28.99
CA GLU A 56 4.20 -1.63 28.68
C GLU A 56 5.29 -2.59 29.18
N LEU A 57 5.12 -3.15 30.38
CA LEU A 57 6.02 -4.18 30.92
C LEU A 57 6.03 -5.43 30.03
N LEU A 58 4.85 -5.91 29.63
CA LEU A 58 4.71 -7.06 28.73
C LEU A 58 5.26 -6.77 27.34
N TRP A 59 5.09 -5.55 26.83
CA TRP A 59 5.64 -5.13 25.54
C TRP A 59 7.16 -5.19 25.54
N ARG A 60 7.80 -4.67 26.58
CA ARG A 60 9.27 -4.71 26.72
C ARG A 60 9.78 -6.13 26.90
N ALA A 61 9.12 -6.93 27.72
CA ALA A 61 9.45 -8.34 27.91
C ALA A 61 9.40 -9.10 26.56
N ALA A 62 8.33 -8.92 25.78
CA ALA A 62 8.21 -9.53 24.46
C ALA A 62 9.29 -9.06 23.47
N LYS A 63 9.57 -7.74 23.41
CA LYS A 63 10.65 -7.21 22.55
C LYS A 63 12.03 -7.75 22.96
N THR A 64 12.28 -7.95 24.25
CA THR A 64 13.52 -8.59 24.72
C THR A 64 13.58 -10.04 24.27
N CYS A 65 12.46 -10.79 24.35
CA CYS A 65 12.40 -12.16 23.85
C CYS A 65 12.75 -12.21 22.35
N ASP A 66 12.10 -11.38 21.54
CA ASP A 66 12.29 -11.32 20.09
C ASP A 66 13.73 -10.97 19.69
N ALA A 67 14.30 -9.93 20.32
CA ALA A 67 15.57 -9.36 19.87
C ALA A 67 16.81 -10.09 20.42
N GLU A 68 16.75 -10.58 21.66
CA GLU A 68 17.95 -11.01 22.39
C GLU A 68 17.97 -12.52 22.65
N THR A 69 16.81 -13.13 22.90
CA THR A 69 16.73 -14.57 23.24
C THR A 69 16.31 -15.45 22.06
N GLY A 70 15.64 -14.87 21.06
CA GLY A 70 15.05 -15.61 19.94
C GLY A 70 13.85 -16.50 20.33
N ASP A 71 13.33 -16.38 21.56
CA ASP A 71 12.18 -17.14 22.03
C ASP A 71 10.86 -16.53 21.52
N VAL A 72 10.56 -16.83 20.26
CA VAL A 72 9.37 -16.35 19.53
C VAL A 72 8.07 -16.88 20.17
N VAL A 73 8.11 -18.06 20.79
CA VAL A 73 6.93 -18.65 21.45
C VAL A 73 6.58 -17.87 22.71
N ARG A 74 7.58 -17.60 23.56
CA ARG A 74 7.39 -16.77 24.77
C ARG A 74 6.98 -15.35 24.41
N ALA A 75 7.59 -14.75 23.39
CA ALA A 75 7.19 -13.42 22.91
C ALA A 75 5.71 -13.38 22.49
N GLY A 76 5.25 -14.36 21.70
CA GLY A 76 3.84 -14.47 21.30
C GLY A 76 2.89 -14.55 22.49
N ALA A 77 3.19 -15.38 23.49
CA ALA A 77 2.37 -15.50 24.71
C ALA A 77 2.32 -14.20 25.52
N LEU A 78 3.46 -13.48 25.63
CA LEU A 78 3.52 -12.19 26.30
C LEU A 78 2.68 -11.12 25.59
N ILE A 79 2.69 -11.10 24.25
CA ILE A 79 1.91 -10.14 23.48
C ILE A 79 0.41 -10.47 23.53
N GLN A 80 0.03 -11.75 23.56
CA GLN A 80 -1.36 -12.15 23.81
C GLN A 80 -1.84 -11.65 25.18
N ARG A 81 -1.04 -11.84 26.24
CA ARG A 81 -1.32 -11.29 27.57
C ARG A 81 -1.36 -9.76 27.58
N LEU A 82 -0.51 -9.09 26.79
CA LEU A 82 -0.56 -7.63 26.65
C LEU A 82 -1.93 -7.18 26.13
N LEU A 83 -2.44 -7.85 25.08
CA LEU A 83 -3.71 -7.48 24.45
C LEU A 83 -4.93 -7.69 25.37
N THR A 84 -4.83 -8.45 26.46
CA THR A 84 -5.91 -8.52 27.46
C THR A 84 -6.04 -7.23 28.27
N PHE A 85 -4.95 -6.46 28.41
CA PHE A 85 -4.93 -5.17 29.11
C PHE A 85 -5.01 -3.98 28.16
N ALA A 86 -4.45 -4.10 26.95
CA ALA A 86 -4.46 -3.06 25.94
C ALA A 86 -4.94 -3.58 24.56
N PRO A 87 -6.25 -3.86 24.40
CA PRO A 87 -6.81 -4.36 23.13
C PRO A 87 -6.66 -3.41 21.93
N ARG A 88 -6.32 -2.13 22.19
CA ARG A 88 -6.14 -1.09 21.17
C ARG A 88 -4.66 -0.87 20.80
N HIS A 89 -3.76 -1.75 21.22
CA HIS A 89 -2.33 -1.62 20.95
C HIS A 89 -1.98 -2.17 19.55
N TYR A 90 -2.05 -1.33 18.52
CA TYR A 90 -1.88 -1.78 17.12
C TYR A 90 -0.53 -2.48 16.86
N ARG A 91 0.56 -2.02 17.49
CA ARG A 91 1.90 -2.65 17.34
C ARG A 91 1.94 -4.08 17.89
N ALA A 92 1.13 -4.38 18.90
CA ALA A 92 1.01 -5.72 19.46
C ALA A 92 0.24 -6.64 18.50
N HIS A 93 -0.82 -6.13 17.87
CA HIS A 93 -1.49 -6.83 16.79
C HIS A 93 -0.55 -7.09 15.60
N LEU A 94 0.24 -6.11 15.14
CA LEU A 94 1.21 -6.32 14.06
C LEU A 94 2.24 -7.40 14.41
N ARG A 95 2.78 -7.38 15.63
CA ARG A 95 3.77 -8.39 16.04
C ARG A 95 3.16 -9.79 16.16
N LEU A 96 1.90 -9.92 16.62
CA LEU A 96 1.20 -11.21 16.58
C LEU A 96 0.90 -11.67 15.16
N ALA A 97 0.58 -10.75 14.25
CA ALA A 97 0.41 -11.09 12.85
C ALA A 97 1.70 -11.68 12.26
N ASP A 98 2.86 -11.09 12.55
CA ASP A 98 4.16 -11.63 12.15
C ASP A 98 4.41 -13.02 12.77
N HIS A 99 4.14 -13.18 14.08
CA HIS A 99 4.26 -14.47 14.77
C HIS A 99 3.43 -15.57 14.10
N TYR A 100 2.16 -15.29 13.79
CA TYR A 100 1.29 -16.26 13.11
C TYR A 100 1.68 -16.46 11.64
N ARG A 101 2.28 -15.45 11.00
CA ARG A 101 2.81 -15.59 9.64
C ARG A 101 3.96 -16.59 9.61
N ASP A 102 4.87 -16.53 10.59
CA ASP A 102 5.98 -17.47 10.74
C ASP A 102 5.48 -18.91 10.98
N LEU A 103 4.34 -19.04 11.68
CA LEU A 103 3.64 -20.31 11.88
C LEU A 103 2.76 -20.75 10.70
N GLN A 104 2.65 -19.93 9.65
CA GLN A 104 1.77 -20.14 8.50
C GLN A 104 0.27 -20.26 8.87
N ASP A 105 -0.14 -19.66 10.00
CA ASP A 105 -1.54 -19.55 10.42
C ASP A 105 -2.14 -18.25 9.84
N TRP A 106 -2.47 -18.31 8.55
CA TRP A 106 -2.91 -17.15 7.75
C TRP A 106 -4.22 -16.54 8.24
N GLU A 107 -5.12 -17.35 8.78
CA GLU A 107 -6.37 -16.91 9.42
C GLU A 107 -6.10 -16.00 10.61
N LYS A 108 -5.19 -16.40 11.52
CA LYS A 108 -4.84 -15.53 12.65
C LYS A 108 -4.00 -14.35 12.22
N THR A 109 -3.11 -14.49 11.23
CA THR A 109 -2.37 -13.36 10.67
C THR A 109 -3.34 -12.28 10.18
N THR A 110 -4.32 -12.63 9.36
CA THR A 110 -5.31 -11.67 8.83
C THR A 110 -6.16 -11.06 9.94
N GLN A 111 -6.62 -11.86 10.93
CA GLN A 111 -7.35 -11.35 12.09
C GLN A 111 -6.58 -10.25 12.84
N HIS A 112 -5.28 -10.46 13.07
CA HIS A 112 -4.45 -9.49 13.77
C HIS A 112 -4.09 -8.27 12.89
N LEU A 113 -3.82 -8.45 11.60
CA LEU A 113 -3.62 -7.33 10.68
C LEU A 113 -4.86 -6.44 10.55
N GLU A 114 -6.07 -7.02 10.47
CA GLU A 114 -7.33 -6.25 10.43
C GLU A 114 -7.58 -5.47 11.73
N ALA A 115 -7.24 -6.05 12.88
CA ALA A 115 -7.29 -5.34 14.15
C ALA A 115 -6.30 -4.18 14.18
N ALA A 116 -5.06 -4.39 13.73
CA ALA A 116 -4.05 -3.33 13.63
C ALA A 116 -4.49 -2.21 12.66
N ALA A 117 -4.96 -2.56 11.47
CA ALA A 117 -5.36 -1.60 10.44
C ALA A 117 -6.48 -0.65 10.90
N ARG A 118 -7.42 -1.13 11.72
CA ARG A 118 -8.49 -0.31 12.32
C ARG A 118 -7.98 0.68 13.38
N LEU A 119 -6.79 0.44 13.94
CA LEU A 119 -6.20 1.23 15.03
C LEU A 119 -5.11 2.19 14.53
N ILE A 120 -4.56 1.97 13.33
CA ILE A 120 -3.55 2.85 12.73
C ILE A 120 -4.21 4.12 12.17
N HIS A 121 -3.66 5.27 12.56
CA HIS A 121 -4.14 6.59 12.13
C HIS A 121 -3.39 7.15 10.92
N ASP A 122 -2.09 6.86 10.81
CA ASP A 122 -1.30 7.27 9.66
C ASP A 122 -1.78 6.53 8.40
N LYS A 123 -2.07 7.28 7.34
CA LYS A 123 -2.62 6.69 6.11
C LYS A 123 -1.61 5.81 5.40
N SER A 124 -0.33 6.17 5.40
CA SER A 124 0.72 5.43 4.70
C SER A 124 0.97 4.08 5.39
N ASP A 125 1.12 4.09 6.72
CA ASP A 125 1.26 2.87 7.52
C ASP A 125 0.03 1.96 7.34
N ARG A 126 -1.16 2.54 7.36
CA ARG A 126 -2.41 1.79 7.17
C ARG A 126 -2.52 1.21 5.77
N ALA A 127 -2.07 1.93 4.74
CA ALA A 127 -2.02 1.43 3.37
C ALA A 127 -1.14 0.17 3.29
N GLY A 128 0.05 0.21 3.90
CA GLY A 128 0.95 -0.95 3.98
C GLY A 128 0.27 -2.20 4.56
N VAL A 129 -0.43 -2.06 5.68
CA VAL A 129 -1.13 -3.19 6.33
C VAL A 129 -2.26 -3.75 5.46
N TYR A 130 -3.04 -2.89 4.80
CA TYR A 130 -4.10 -3.37 3.89
C TYR A 130 -3.55 -4.02 2.63
N ARG A 131 -2.38 -3.59 2.14
CA ARG A 131 -1.69 -4.28 1.05
C ARG A 131 -1.26 -5.69 1.45
N ASP A 132 -0.70 -5.84 2.66
CA ASP A 132 -0.32 -7.15 3.19
C ASP A 132 -1.53 -8.06 3.40
N LEU A 133 -2.65 -7.52 3.89
CA LEU A 133 -3.94 -8.23 3.95
C LEU A 133 -4.38 -8.71 2.57
N GLY A 134 -4.33 -7.83 1.56
CA GLY A 134 -4.66 -8.15 0.18
C GLY A 134 -3.83 -9.32 -0.35
N GLU A 135 -2.53 -9.29 -0.11
CA GLU A 135 -1.60 -10.34 -0.55
C GLU A 135 -1.87 -11.68 0.11
N ILE A 136 -2.14 -11.70 1.42
CA ILE A 136 -2.45 -12.94 2.14
C ILE A 136 -3.80 -13.50 1.68
N TYR A 137 -4.80 -12.63 1.50
CA TYR A 137 -6.10 -13.06 0.99
C TYR A 137 -6.01 -13.62 -0.43
N GLU A 138 -5.18 -13.04 -1.29
CA GLU A 138 -4.99 -13.48 -2.66
C GLU A 138 -4.20 -14.80 -2.74
N THR A 139 -3.04 -14.86 -2.09
CA THR A 139 -2.04 -15.91 -2.34
C THR A 139 -2.15 -17.11 -1.40
N HIS A 140 -2.54 -16.89 -0.14
CA HIS A 140 -2.57 -17.95 0.87
C HIS A 140 -3.99 -18.47 1.16
N LEU A 141 -4.97 -17.56 1.18
CA LEU A 141 -6.36 -17.92 1.53
C LEU A 141 -7.28 -18.10 0.31
N GLY A 142 -6.86 -17.66 -0.88
CA GLY A 142 -7.65 -17.73 -2.11
C GLY A 142 -8.97 -16.93 -2.07
N ARG A 143 -9.10 -15.99 -1.14
CA ARG A 143 -10.30 -15.17 -0.92
C ARG A 143 -10.24 -13.90 -1.75
N ARG A 144 -10.41 -14.05 -3.07
CA ARG A 144 -10.24 -12.96 -4.06
C ARG A 144 -11.07 -11.70 -3.76
N SER A 145 -12.31 -11.84 -3.28
CA SER A 145 -13.14 -10.68 -2.94
C SER A 145 -12.55 -9.85 -1.79
N LEU A 146 -12.08 -10.52 -0.72
CA LEU A 146 -11.43 -9.85 0.41
C LEU A 146 -10.07 -9.26 0.02
N ALA A 147 -9.34 -9.92 -0.89
CA ALA A 147 -8.11 -9.38 -1.44
C ALA A 147 -8.37 -8.05 -2.16
N LEU A 148 -9.38 -8.02 -3.04
CA LEU A 148 -9.78 -6.82 -3.76
C LEU A 148 -10.21 -5.70 -2.81
N GLU A 149 -11.06 -5.99 -1.82
CA GLU A 149 -11.48 -5.01 -0.81
C GLU A 149 -10.28 -4.43 -0.05
N SER A 150 -9.34 -5.28 0.36
CA SER A 150 -8.14 -4.87 1.09
C SER A 150 -7.25 -3.98 0.22
N TYR A 151 -6.97 -4.38 -1.02
CA TYR A 151 -6.19 -3.56 -1.95
C TYR A 151 -6.88 -2.22 -2.27
N LEU A 152 -8.22 -2.17 -2.35
CA LEU A 152 -8.93 -0.92 -2.56
C LEU A 152 -8.78 0.03 -1.38
N VAL A 153 -8.87 -0.47 -0.14
CA VAL A 153 -8.64 0.36 1.04
C VAL A 153 -7.18 0.84 1.09
N SER A 154 -6.22 -0.01 0.74
CA SER A 154 -4.81 0.39 0.59
C SER A 154 -4.66 1.54 -0.41
N PHE A 155 -5.25 1.39 -1.61
CA PHE A 155 -5.21 2.39 -2.68
C PHE A 155 -5.88 3.71 -2.29
N ILE A 156 -7.02 3.68 -1.58
CA ILE A 156 -7.67 4.90 -1.08
C ILE A 156 -6.78 5.62 -0.05
N CYS A 157 -5.98 4.87 0.73
CA CYS A 157 -5.05 5.47 1.67
C CYS A 157 -3.80 6.04 0.98
N ARG A 158 -3.32 5.41 -0.09
CA ARG A 158 -2.18 5.83 -0.91
C ARG A 158 -2.42 5.49 -2.38
N SER A 159 -2.97 6.45 -3.12
CA SER A 159 -3.49 6.26 -4.49
C SER A 159 -2.43 6.27 -5.58
N ASP A 160 -1.16 6.43 -5.22
CA ASP A 160 -0.02 6.34 -6.12
C ASP A 160 0.84 5.09 -5.87
N ASP A 161 0.47 4.19 -4.95
CA ASP A 161 1.23 2.96 -4.73
C ASP A 161 1.20 2.04 -5.94
N VAL A 162 2.30 2.00 -6.70
CA VAL A 162 2.43 1.15 -7.90
C VAL A 162 2.16 -0.31 -7.59
N ARG A 163 2.62 -0.81 -6.43
CA ARG A 163 2.46 -2.21 -6.05
C ARG A 163 1.00 -2.56 -5.81
N THR A 164 0.28 -1.69 -5.09
CA THR A 164 -1.15 -1.88 -4.84
C THR A 164 -1.95 -1.73 -6.14
N PHE A 165 -1.65 -0.72 -6.95
CA PHE A 165 -2.37 -0.45 -8.19
C PHE A 165 -2.26 -1.61 -9.19
N LYS A 166 -1.07 -2.18 -9.37
CA LYS A 166 -0.85 -3.36 -10.24
C LYS A 166 -1.65 -4.59 -9.80
N ARG A 167 -1.81 -4.78 -8.48
CA ARG A 167 -2.64 -5.86 -7.94
C ARG A 167 -4.13 -5.61 -8.18
N LEU A 168 -4.58 -4.36 -8.02
CA LEU A 168 -5.95 -3.97 -8.37
C LEU A 168 -6.26 -4.16 -9.87
N GLU A 169 -5.35 -3.75 -10.76
CA GLU A 169 -5.46 -3.99 -12.21
C GLU A 169 -5.69 -5.48 -12.49
N ALA A 170 -4.78 -6.34 -12.02
CA ALA A 170 -4.84 -7.78 -12.26
C ALA A 170 -6.13 -8.41 -11.70
N LEU A 171 -6.55 -8.03 -10.48
CA LEU A 171 -7.78 -8.57 -9.89
C LEU A 171 -9.02 -8.11 -10.64
N TYR A 172 -9.15 -6.83 -10.97
CA TYR A 172 -10.29 -6.32 -11.72
C TYR A 172 -10.38 -6.95 -13.12
N GLU A 173 -9.25 -7.07 -13.83
CA GLU A 173 -9.20 -7.73 -15.14
C GLU A 173 -9.62 -9.20 -15.04
N SER A 174 -9.10 -9.94 -14.06
CA SER A 174 -9.45 -11.35 -13.86
C SER A 174 -10.93 -11.57 -13.53
N MET A 175 -11.58 -10.56 -12.95
CA MET A 175 -13.01 -10.57 -12.60
C MET A 175 -13.90 -9.96 -13.70
N GLY A 176 -13.33 -9.42 -14.78
CA GLY A 176 -14.07 -8.69 -15.81
C GLY A 176 -14.70 -7.38 -15.32
N ARG A 177 -14.22 -6.83 -14.21
CA ARG A 177 -14.76 -5.62 -13.54
C ARG A 177 -14.12 -4.34 -14.10
N TYR A 178 -14.15 -4.19 -15.42
CA TYR A 178 -13.45 -3.12 -16.14
C TYR A 178 -13.96 -1.71 -15.82
N ARG A 179 -15.25 -1.55 -15.48
CA ARG A 179 -15.81 -0.24 -15.09
C ARG A 179 -15.21 0.26 -13.78
N ASP A 180 -15.03 -0.64 -12.81
CA ASP A 180 -14.44 -0.30 -11.51
C ASP A 180 -12.94 -0.03 -11.64
N LEU A 181 -12.27 -0.74 -12.55
CA LEU A 181 -10.88 -0.48 -12.89
C LEU A 181 -10.70 0.92 -13.48
N VAL A 182 -11.56 1.33 -14.43
CA VAL A 182 -11.55 2.69 -14.99
C VAL A 182 -11.74 3.74 -13.89
N GLY A 183 -12.62 3.51 -12.92
CA GLY A 183 -12.76 4.40 -11.77
C GLY A 183 -11.50 4.49 -10.90
N SER A 184 -10.72 3.41 -10.80
CA SER A 184 -9.43 3.40 -10.10
C SER A 184 -8.36 4.18 -10.88
N TYR A 185 -8.35 4.07 -12.21
CA TYR A 185 -7.52 4.94 -13.06
C TYR A 185 -7.87 6.42 -12.89
N ASP A 186 -9.16 6.78 -12.83
CA ASP A 186 -9.58 8.17 -12.66
C ASP A 186 -9.02 8.78 -11.36
N ILE A 187 -9.04 8.01 -10.27
CA ILE A 187 -8.46 8.43 -8.98
C ILE A 187 -6.93 8.60 -9.10
N ALA A 188 -6.24 7.63 -9.70
CA ALA A 188 -4.79 7.68 -9.88
C ALA A 188 -4.36 8.86 -10.78
N ILE A 189 -5.07 9.10 -11.89
CA ILE A 189 -4.85 10.22 -12.80
C ILE A 189 -5.06 11.55 -12.08
N GLN A 190 -6.13 11.67 -11.29
CA GLN A 190 -6.38 12.88 -10.51
C GLN A 190 -5.24 13.16 -9.54
N HIS A 191 -4.77 12.13 -8.82
CA HIS A 191 -3.64 12.26 -7.91
C HIS A 191 -2.37 12.69 -8.66
N ALA A 192 -1.97 11.99 -9.72
CA ALA A 192 -0.77 12.29 -10.49
C ALA A 192 -0.78 13.70 -11.10
N ARG A 193 -1.96 14.22 -11.48
CA ARG A 193 -2.11 15.63 -11.91
C ARG A 193 -1.92 16.63 -10.78
N GLN A 194 -2.28 16.27 -9.55
CA GLN A 194 -2.15 17.13 -8.36
C GLN A 194 -0.72 17.09 -7.78
N THR A 195 0.04 16.03 -8.06
CA THR A 195 1.41 15.84 -7.58
C THR A 195 2.41 15.55 -8.72
N PRO A 196 2.57 16.47 -9.71
CA PRO A 196 3.46 16.22 -10.86
C PRO A 196 4.91 16.00 -10.42
N GLY A 197 5.51 14.88 -10.86
CA GLY A 197 6.90 14.52 -10.54
C GLY A 197 7.11 13.88 -9.17
N GLU A 198 6.06 13.80 -8.32
CA GLU A 198 6.11 13.13 -7.02
C GLU A 198 5.37 11.79 -7.03
N SER A 199 4.31 11.66 -7.83
CA SER A 199 3.55 10.42 -7.99
C SER A 199 4.44 9.27 -8.47
N GLU A 200 4.38 8.11 -7.80
CA GLU A 200 5.07 6.90 -8.27
C GLU A 200 4.43 6.31 -9.54
N LEU A 201 3.16 6.62 -9.81
CA LEU A 201 2.46 6.25 -11.05
C LEU A 201 2.66 7.34 -12.11
N ASP A 202 3.05 6.90 -13.30
CA ASP A 202 3.23 7.78 -14.45
C ASP A 202 1.87 8.17 -15.07
N LEU A 203 1.64 9.48 -15.22
CA LEU A 203 0.36 10.03 -15.68
C LEU A 203 0.06 9.65 -17.15
N GLU A 204 1.10 9.62 -17.99
CA GLU A 204 0.97 9.27 -19.41
C GLU A 204 0.55 7.81 -19.55
N ASP A 205 1.24 6.89 -18.84
CA ASP A 205 0.92 5.47 -18.80
C ASP A 205 -0.49 5.22 -18.28
N LEU A 206 -0.91 5.90 -17.20
CA LEU A 206 -2.25 5.76 -16.64
C LEU A 206 -3.34 6.13 -17.67
N LEU A 207 -3.17 7.24 -18.38
CA LEU A 207 -4.11 7.69 -19.42
C LEU A 207 -4.16 6.68 -20.57
N PHE A 208 -3.00 6.21 -21.03
CA PHE A 208 -2.95 5.25 -22.12
C PHE A 208 -3.61 3.91 -21.75
N GLN A 209 -3.31 3.34 -20.58
CA GLN A 209 -3.95 2.09 -20.15
C GLN A 209 -5.45 2.26 -19.93
N LYS A 210 -5.89 3.37 -19.33
CA LYS A 210 -7.32 3.66 -19.20
C LYS A 210 -8.03 3.71 -20.57
N ALA A 211 -7.47 4.43 -21.53
CA ALA A 211 -8.03 4.52 -22.89
C ALA A 211 -8.12 3.13 -23.56
N ARG A 212 -7.11 2.28 -23.36
CA ARG A 212 -7.13 0.89 -23.84
C ARG A 212 -8.27 0.08 -23.23
N ILE A 213 -8.48 0.16 -21.91
CA ILE A 213 -9.58 -0.56 -21.24
C ILE A 213 -10.94 -0.04 -21.72
N GLU A 214 -11.11 1.29 -21.83
CA GLU A 214 -12.34 1.92 -22.32
C GLU A 214 -12.70 1.42 -23.73
N PHE A 215 -11.71 1.32 -24.62
CA PHE A 215 -11.93 0.85 -25.98
C PHE A 215 -12.15 -0.68 -26.03
N GLN A 216 -11.20 -1.46 -25.52
CA GLN A 216 -11.15 -2.91 -25.73
C GLN A 216 -12.18 -3.68 -24.91
N HIS A 217 -12.48 -3.21 -23.70
CA HIS A 217 -13.31 -3.95 -22.75
C HIS A 217 -14.65 -3.29 -22.45
N LEU A 218 -14.74 -1.96 -22.51
CA LEU A 218 -16.00 -1.24 -22.32
C LEU A 218 -16.72 -0.88 -23.62
N ASN A 219 -16.08 -1.10 -24.78
CA ASN A 219 -16.60 -0.73 -26.09
C ASN A 219 -17.06 0.74 -26.14
N ASP A 220 -16.25 1.62 -25.54
CA ASP A 220 -16.51 3.06 -25.48
C ASP A 220 -15.42 3.84 -26.22
N PRO A 221 -15.45 3.83 -27.57
CA PRO A 221 -14.44 4.50 -28.38
C PRO A 221 -14.44 6.02 -28.20
N THR A 222 -15.58 6.62 -27.84
CA THR A 222 -15.66 8.06 -27.59
C THR A 222 -14.85 8.44 -26.36
N ARG A 223 -15.11 7.81 -25.20
CA ARG A 223 -14.33 8.07 -23.98
C ARG A 223 -12.86 7.69 -24.16
N ALA A 224 -12.58 6.56 -24.79
CA ALA A 224 -11.21 6.15 -25.10
C ALA A 224 -10.48 7.22 -25.93
N SER A 225 -11.14 7.83 -26.91
CA SER A 225 -10.53 8.90 -27.71
C SER A 225 -10.25 10.17 -26.91
N GLU A 226 -11.14 10.56 -26.00
CA GLU A 226 -10.94 11.71 -25.11
C GLU A 226 -9.76 11.47 -24.15
N THR A 227 -9.72 10.29 -23.52
CA THR A 227 -8.62 9.89 -22.64
C THR A 227 -7.29 9.81 -23.41
N LEU A 228 -7.28 9.25 -24.62
CA LEU A 228 -6.08 9.13 -25.45
C LEU A 228 -5.57 10.48 -25.95
N LEU A 229 -6.46 11.42 -26.27
CA LEU A 229 -6.07 12.79 -26.59
C LEU A 229 -5.34 13.45 -25.42
N ALA A 230 -5.77 13.22 -24.18
CA ALA A 230 -5.05 13.72 -23.00
C ALA A 230 -3.66 13.09 -22.85
N ALA A 231 -3.46 11.83 -23.22
CA ALA A 231 -2.12 11.22 -23.25
C ALA A 231 -1.22 11.86 -24.33
N ILE A 232 -1.77 12.11 -25.53
CA ILE A 232 -1.08 12.80 -26.63
C ILE A 232 -0.73 14.24 -26.24
N GLU A 233 -1.55 14.93 -25.44
CA GLU A 233 -1.23 16.27 -24.92
C GLU A 233 0.03 16.29 -24.05
N LEU A 234 0.29 15.21 -23.30
CA LEU A 234 1.47 15.10 -22.45
C LEU A 234 2.71 14.72 -23.24
N ASN A 235 2.58 13.75 -24.15
CA ASN A 235 3.66 13.30 -25.00
C ASN A 235 3.21 13.18 -26.46
N PRO A 236 3.18 14.30 -27.19
CA PRO A 236 2.68 14.29 -28.56
C PRO A 236 3.59 13.52 -29.51
N ARG A 237 4.84 13.20 -29.13
CA ARG A 237 5.79 12.47 -29.99
C ARG A 237 5.60 10.96 -29.94
N GLU A 238 4.83 10.46 -28.98
CA GLU A 238 4.57 9.03 -28.87
C GLU A 238 3.63 8.55 -29.98
N ILE A 239 4.21 7.86 -30.95
CA ILE A 239 3.52 7.43 -32.17
C ILE A 239 2.45 6.37 -31.88
N HIS A 240 2.63 5.54 -30.85
CA HIS A 240 1.68 4.47 -30.54
C HIS A 240 0.29 5.00 -30.18
N TYR A 241 0.20 6.20 -29.59
CA TYR A 241 -1.09 6.83 -29.26
C TYR A 241 -1.83 7.27 -30.51
N VAL A 242 -1.11 7.88 -31.45
CA VAL A 242 -1.66 8.33 -32.73
C VAL A 242 -2.06 7.13 -33.58
N ASP A 243 -1.23 6.09 -33.63
CA ASP A 243 -1.54 4.86 -34.37
C ASP A 243 -2.79 4.18 -33.79
N LEU A 244 -2.96 4.11 -32.46
CA LEU A 244 -4.19 3.59 -31.85
C LEU A 244 -5.42 4.45 -32.23
N MET A 245 -5.29 5.78 -32.21
CA MET A 245 -6.35 6.70 -32.60
C MET A 245 -6.78 6.50 -34.07
N VAL A 246 -5.82 6.46 -34.99
CA VAL A 246 -6.08 6.38 -36.44
C VAL A 246 -6.56 4.98 -36.84
N THR A 247 -5.93 3.93 -36.33
CA THR A 247 -6.17 2.56 -36.81
C THR A 247 -7.37 1.90 -36.14
N ALA A 248 -7.58 2.17 -34.85
CA ALA A 248 -8.62 1.52 -34.06
C ALA A 248 -9.82 2.43 -33.81
N LEU A 249 -9.59 3.67 -33.37
CA LEU A 249 -10.69 4.55 -32.95
C LEU A 249 -11.36 5.31 -34.10
N ALA A 250 -10.64 5.68 -35.15
CA ALA A 250 -11.14 6.55 -36.23
C ALA A 250 -12.38 6.00 -36.98
N ARG A 251 -12.61 4.69 -36.95
CA ARG A 251 -13.82 4.07 -37.53
C ARG A 251 -15.07 4.29 -36.68
N HIS A 252 -14.88 4.59 -35.40
CA HIS A 252 -15.93 4.70 -34.40
C HIS A 252 -16.14 6.12 -33.90
N VAL A 253 -15.11 6.96 -34.00
CA VAL A 253 -15.17 8.38 -33.61
C VAL A 253 -15.22 9.27 -34.85
N GLY A 254 -15.72 10.49 -34.70
CA GLY A 254 -15.71 11.48 -35.78
C GLY A 254 -14.30 11.79 -36.26
N LYS A 255 -14.18 12.48 -37.40
CA LYS A 255 -12.86 12.88 -37.94
C LYS A 255 -12.10 13.85 -37.03
N GLU A 256 -12.82 14.63 -36.23
CA GLU A 256 -12.27 15.74 -35.48
C GLU A 256 -11.27 15.34 -34.37
N PRO A 257 -11.57 14.36 -33.47
CA PRO A 257 -10.58 13.82 -32.54
C PRO A 257 -9.30 13.30 -33.22
N VAL A 258 -9.46 12.60 -34.35
CA VAL A 258 -8.34 12.02 -35.11
C VAL A 258 -7.47 13.12 -35.72
N ARG A 259 -8.11 14.13 -36.32
CA ARG A 259 -7.44 15.31 -36.87
C ARG A 259 -6.63 16.04 -35.79
N ARG A 260 -7.24 16.31 -34.64
CA ARG A 260 -6.56 16.97 -33.50
C ARG A 260 -5.35 16.17 -33.02
N ALA A 261 -5.49 14.86 -32.86
CA ALA A 261 -4.38 13.97 -32.46
C ALA A 261 -3.21 14.05 -33.46
N LEU A 262 -3.50 13.99 -34.75
CA LEU A 262 -2.50 14.09 -35.82
C LEU A 262 -1.81 15.46 -35.84
N GLU A 263 -2.57 16.54 -35.76
CA GLU A 263 -2.03 17.91 -35.74
C GLU A 263 -1.06 18.13 -34.58
N MET A 264 -1.42 17.66 -33.39
CA MET A 264 -0.58 17.72 -32.21
C MET A 264 0.73 16.94 -32.37
N HIS A 265 0.64 15.71 -32.89
CA HIS A 265 1.81 14.88 -33.12
C HIS A 265 2.75 15.51 -34.16
N ILE A 266 2.20 15.89 -35.31
CA ILE A 266 2.95 16.51 -36.41
C ILE A 266 3.65 17.78 -35.94
N ALA A 267 2.96 18.64 -35.19
CA ALA A 267 3.52 19.88 -34.67
C ALA A 267 4.69 19.65 -33.68
N ALA A 268 4.73 18.51 -32.99
CA ALA A 268 5.79 18.18 -32.06
C ALA A 268 7.02 17.52 -32.72
N LEU A 269 6.92 17.07 -33.98
CA LEU A 269 8.02 16.42 -34.69
C LEU A 269 9.13 17.43 -35.07
N PRO A 270 10.40 17.00 -35.19
CA PRO A 270 11.50 17.88 -35.59
C PRO A 270 11.34 18.49 -36.99
N ASP A 271 10.76 17.75 -37.94
CA ASP A 271 10.50 18.18 -39.34
C ASP A 271 9.01 17.97 -39.71
N PRO A 272 8.08 18.82 -39.25
CA PRO A 272 6.63 18.63 -39.44
C PRO A 272 6.22 18.52 -40.91
N GLU A 273 6.83 19.33 -41.79
CA GLU A 273 6.53 19.38 -43.23
C GLU A 273 6.89 18.08 -43.97
N ARG A 274 7.79 17.27 -43.43
CA ARG A 274 8.18 15.97 -44.02
C ARG A 274 7.31 14.81 -43.53
N ALA A 275 6.62 14.97 -42.40
CA ALA A 275 5.84 13.93 -41.75
C ALA A 275 4.44 13.73 -42.35
N THR A 276 3.87 14.75 -43.00
CA THR A 276 2.43 14.85 -43.28
C THR A 276 1.91 14.13 -44.53
N ALA A 277 2.76 13.82 -45.52
CA ALA A 277 2.22 13.44 -46.85
C ALA A 277 2.91 12.27 -47.57
N ARG A 278 4.14 11.89 -47.23
CA ARG A 278 4.88 10.84 -47.96
C ARG A 278 5.01 9.49 -47.28
N GLN A 279 4.73 9.39 -45.97
CA GLN A 279 5.05 8.18 -45.19
C GLN A 279 3.86 7.46 -44.55
N ARG A 280 2.69 8.10 -44.43
CA ARG A 280 1.47 7.52 -43.81
C ARG A 280 0.19 7.95 -44.58
N PRO A 281 -0.19 7.25 -45.66
CA PRO A 281 -1.35 7.60 -46.50
C PRO A 281 -2.68 7.62 -45.72
N ASP A 282 -2.77 6.83 -44.67
CA ASP A 282 -3.89 6.72 -43.73
C ASP A 282 -4.19 8.02 -42.96
N TRP A 283 -3.22 8.94 -42.84
CA TRP A 283 -3.40 10.22 -42.14
C TRP A 283 -4.06 11.29 -43.02
N SER A 284 -3.83 11.22 -44.33
CA SER A 284 -4.31 12.21 -45.31
C SER A 284 -5.84 12.36 -45.33
N ALA A 285 -6.58 11.30 -44.99
CA ALA A 285 -8.03 11.30 -44.94
C ALA A 285 -8.63 12.21 -43.84
N TYR A 286 -7.80 12.61 -42.86
CA TYR A 286 -8.21 13.33 -41.66
C TYR A 286 -7.64 14.75 -41.56
N LEU A 287 -6.51 15.02 -42.21
CA LEU A 287 -5.81 16.32 -42.12
C LEU A 287 -6.35 17.40 -43.06
N GLY A 288 -7.30 17.07 -43.94
CA GLY A 288 -7.73 17.98 -45.00
C GLY A 288 -6.66 18.13 -46.08
N ALA A 289 -7.07 18.41 -47.32
CA ALA A 289 -6.15 18.81 -48.38
C ALA A 289 -5.79 20.29 -48.26
#